data_AF-A0A6A6RL71-F1
#
_entry.id   AF-A0A6A6RL71-F1
#
_cell.length_a   1.000
_cell.length_b   1.000
_cell.length_c   1.000
_cell.angle_alpha   90.00
_cell.angle_beta   90.00
_cell.angle_gamma   90.00
#
_symmetry.space_group_name_H-M   'P 1'
#
loop_
_entity.id
_entity.type
_entity.pdbx_description
1 polymer ?
#
loop_
_entity_poly.entity_id
_entity_poly.type
_entity_poly.pdbx_seq_one_letter_code
_entity_poly.pdbx_strand_id
1 'polypeptide(L)'
;MKKRAAVENTLHALLVLVLSLGLIRIVWYAIALVITDIYPPPPRPASPDDGKPTPQDIAESLNTIWLSFDFDHCRNVCLVSRVACKLKGCIGVPGTKNWD
;
A
#
# COMPACT_ATOMS: atom_id res chain seq x y z
N MET A 1 -21.09 22.07 49.93
CA MET A 1 -19.86 21.33 49.57
C MET A 1 -20.11 20.19 48.56
N LYS A 2 -21.14 19.32 48.72
CA LYS A 2 -21.46 18.21 47.77
C LYS A 2 -21.52 18.58 46.27
N LYS A 3 -22.02 19.77 45.91
CA LYS A 3 -22.15 20.19 44.51
C LYS A 3 -20.80 20.44 43.81
N ARG A 4 -19.75 20.86 44.54
CA ARG A 4 -18.41 21.10 43.95
C ARG A 4 -17.72 19.79 43.56
N ALA A 5 -17.76 18.78 44.42
CA ALA A 5 -17.17 17.47 44.16
C ALA A 5 -17.82 16.77 42.95
N ALA A 6 -19.14 16.91 42.77
CA ALA A 6 -19.83 16.37 41.61
C ALA A 6 -19.37 17.01 40.30
N VAL A 7 -19.20 18.34 40.28
CA VAL A 7 -18.70 19.08 39.10
C VAL A 7 -17.28 18.68 38.75
N GLU A 8 -16.40 18.56 39.75
CA GLU A 8 -15.01 18.15 39.55
C GLU A 8 -14.90 16.73 38.98
N ASN A 9 -15.65 15.77 39.54
CA ASN A 9 -15.69 14.40 39.03
C ASN A 9 -16.23 14.33 37.60
N THR A 10 -17.22 15.17 37.28
CA THR A 10 -17.81 15.24 35.94
C THR A 10 -16.80 15.79 34.94
N LEU A 11 -16.06 16.84 35.32
CA LEU A 11 -15.02 17.45 34.49
C LEU A 11 -13.88 16.46 34.22
N HIS A 12 -13.44 15.72 35.24
CA HIS A 12 -12.42 14.68 35.09
C HIS A 12 -12.90 13.56 34.18
N ALA A 13 -14.13 13.07 34.36
CA ALA A 13 -14.69 12.03 33.50
C ALA A 13 -14.76 12.48 32.03
N LEU A 14 -15.18 13.73 31.79
CA LEU A 14 -15.19 14.34 30.45
C LEU A 14 -13.78 14.44 29.85
N LEU A 15 -12.80 14.90 30.64
CA LEU A 15 -11.42 15.01 30.19
C LEU A 15 -10.85 13.65 29.78
N VAL A 16 -11.03 12.62 30.61
CA VAL A 16 -10.58 11.26 30.30
C VAL A 16 -11.25 10.73 29.03
N LEU A 17 -12.55 11.00 28.87
CA LEU A 17 -13.30 10.57 27.69
C LEU A 17 -12.79 11.23 26.40
N VAL A 18 -12.53 12.55 26.44
CA VAL A 18 -11.97 13.29 25.30
C VAL A 18 -10.58 12.79 24.94
N LEU A 19 -9.70 12.58 25.93
CA LEU A 19 -8.35 12.07 25.70
C LEU A 19 -8.38 10.66 25.10
N SER A 20 -9.26 9.79 25.61
CA SER A 20 -9.42 8.42 25.11
C SER A 20 -9.90 8.41 23.66
N LEU A 21 -10.91 9.21 23.33
CA LEU A 21 -11.40 9.35 21.95
C LEU A 21 -10.33 9.92 21.02
N GLY A 22 -9.54 10.88 21.49
CA GLY A 22 -8.40 11.43 20.74
C GLY A 22 -7.35 10.37 20.40
N LEU A 23 -6.97 9.54 21.38
CA LEU A 23 -6.04 8.43 21.17
C LEU A 23 -6.57 7.42 20.15
N ILE A 24 -7.84 7.02 20.27
CA ILE A 24 -8.48 6.10 19.32
C ILE A 24 -8.45 6.69 17.90
N ARG A 25 -8.77 7.98 17.76
CA ARG A 25 -8.71 8.70 16.47
C ARG A 25 -7.32 8.67 15.84
N ILE A 26 -6.27 8.91 16.63
CA ILE A 26 -4.88 8.92 16.15
C ILE A 26 -4.46 7.52 15.69
N VAL A 27 -4.72 6.50 16.51
CA VAL A 27 -4.39 5.11 16.16
C VAL A 27 -5.13 4.69 14.88
N TRP A 28 -6.41 5.00 14.78
CA TRP A 28 -7.20 4.72 13.59
C TRP A 28 -6.63 5.39 12.34
N TYR A 29 -6.22 6.65 12.45
CA TYR A 29 -5.62 7.40 11.35
C TYR A 29 -4.28 6.79 10.90
N ALA A 30 -3.43 6.39 11.86
CA ALA A 30 -2.16 5.72 11.57
C ALA A 30 -2.38 4.39 10.84
N ILE A 31 -3.36 3.58 11.28
CA ILE A 31 -3.73 2.33 10.59
C ILE A 31 -4.26 2.62 9.19
N ALA A 32 -5.11 3.63 9.02
CA ALA A 32 -5.65 4.00 7.71
C ALA A 32 -4.53 4.39 6.72
N LEU A 33 -3.53 5.14 7.18
CA LEU A 33 -2.32 5.47 6.41
C LEU A 33 -1.56 4.22 5.95
N VAL A 34 -1.33 3.28 6.86
CA VAL A 34 -0.65 2.01 6.52
C VAL A 34 -1.46 1.21 5.49
N ILE A 35 -2.79 1.16 5.62
CA ILE A 35 -3.66 0.48 4.65
C ILE A 35 -3.58 1.13 3.27
N THR A 36 -3.54 2.46 3.19
CA THR A 36 -3.41 3.15 1.90
C THR A 36 -2.06 2.89 1.21
N ASP A 37 -1.00 2.63 1.97
CA ASP A 37 0.31 2.24 1.41
C ASP A 37 0.30 0.77 0.91
N ILE A 38 -0.42 -0.12 1.59
CA ILE A 38 -0.53 -1.54 1.20
C ILE A 38 -1.40 -1.72 -0.04
N TYR A 39 -2.48 -0.94 -0.15
CA TYR A 39 -3.42 -0.99 -1.26
C TYR A 39 -3.43 0.35 -1.99
N PRO A 40 -2.42 0.62 -2.85
CA PRO A 40 -2.48 1.80 -3.70
C PRO A 40 -3.74 1.73 -4.56
N PRO A 41 -4.40 2.88 -4.82
CA PRO A 41 -5.56 2.92 -5.69
C PRO A 41 -5.22 2.27 -7.03
N PRO A 42 -6.18 1.59 -7.68
CA PRO A 42 -5.95 0.93 -8.95
C PRO A 42 -5.33 1.93 -9.94
N PRO A 43 -4.29 1.53 -10.70
CA PRO A 43 -3.67 2.42 -11.65
C PRO A 43 -4.75 2.95 -12.60
N ARG A 44 -4.79 4.28 -12.79
CA ARG A 44 -5.61 4.88 -13.83
C ARG A 44 -5.21 4.27 -15.18
N PRO A 45 -6.17 3.98 -16.07
CA PRO A 45 -5.86 3.45 -17.40
C PRO A 45 -4.85 4.38 -18.07
N ALA A 46 -3.74 3.80 -18.53
CA ALA A 46 -2.68 4.57 -19.17
C ALA A 46 -3.26 5.26 -20.41
N SER A 47 -3.16 6.59 -20.46
CA SER A 47 -3.36 7.32 -21.70
C SER A 47 -2.21 6.93 -22.64
N PRO A 48 -2.44 6.60 -23.92
CA PRO A 48 -1.41 6.12 -24.84
C PRO A 48 -0.25 7.11 -25.11
N ASP A 49 -0.33 8.35 -24.64
CA ASP A 49 0.47 9.48 -25.14
C ASP A 49 1.47 10.06 -24.11
N ASP A 50 1.65 9.40 -22.95
CA ASP A 50 2.45 9.95 -21.84
C ASP A 50 3.96 9.60 -21.91
N GLY A 51 4.43 8.94 -22.97
CA GLY A 51 5.81 8.42 -23.03
C GLY A 51 6.13 7.37 -21.95
N LYS A 52 5.09 6.83 -21.30
CA LYS A 52 5.22 5.76 -20.31
C LYS A 52 5.18 4.41 -21.02
N PRO A 53 6.01 3.45 -20.60
CA PRO A 53 6.00 2.12 -21.19
C PRO A 53 4.61 1.49 -21.02
N THR A 54 4.11 0.91 -22.09
CA THR A 54 2.83 0.20 -22.09
C THR A 54 2.94 -1.03 -21.18
N PRO A 55 1.81 -1.61 -20.73
CA PRO A 55 1.83 -2.88 -20.01
C PRO A 55 2.55 -4.00 -20.79
N GLN A 56 2.53 -3.93 -22.13
CA GLN A 56 3.26 -4.84 -23.01
C GLN A 56 4.79 -4.62 -22.94
N ASP A 57 5.24 -3.36 -22.96
CA ASP A 57 6.67 -3.03 -22.86
C ASP A 57 7.24 -3.41 -21.48
N ILE A 58 6.44 -3.18 -20.42
CA ILE A 58 6.79 -3.59 -19.06
C ILE A 58 6.91 -5.12 -19.03
N ALA A 59 5.89 -5.84 -19.50
CA ALA A 59 5.89 -7.28 -19.61
C ALA A 59 7.13 -7.84 -20.33
N GLU A 60 7.49 -7.26 -21.47
CA GLU A 60 8.63 -7.67 -22.27
C GLU A 60 9.97 -7.40 -21.55
N SER A 61 10.11 -6.25 -20.89
CA SER A 61 11.31 -5.95 -20.09
C SER A 61 11.53 -6.96 -18.96
N LEU A 62 10.44 -7.48 -18.38
CA LEU A 62 10.48 -8.45 -17.28
C LEU A 62 10.77 -9.89 -17.75
N ASN A 63 10.69 -10.14 -19.06
CA ASN A 63 11.04 -11.42 -19.68
C ASN A 63 12.51 -11.50 -20.12
N THR A 64 13.29 -10.44 -19.95
CA THR A 64 14.72 -10.49 -20.29
C THR A 64 15.47 -11.43 -19.36
N ILE A 65 16.26 -12.34 -19.94
CA ILE A 65 17.12 -13.27 -19.20
C ILE A 65 18.19 -12.45 -18.49
N TRP A 66 18.05 -12.27 -17.18
CA TRP A 66 19.08 -11.67 -16.34
C TRP A 66 20.20 -12.69 -16.19
N LEU A 67 21.27 -12.54 -16.98
CA LEU A 67 22.50 -13.36 -16.95
C LEU A 67 23.32 -13.14 -15.66
N SER A 68 22.68 -12.92 -14.52
CA SER A 68 23.36 -12.93 -13.23
C SER A 68 23.52 -14.39 -12.78
N PHE A 69 24.76 -14.84 -12.63
CA PHE A 69 25.10 -16.14 -12.02
C PHE A 69 24.71 -16.24 -10.53
N ASP A 70 24.10 -15.19 -9.98
CA ASP A 70 23.54 -15.13 -8.65
C ASP A 70 22.04 -15.50 -8.69
N PHE A 71 21.74 -16.71 -8.24
CA PHE A 71 20.39 -17.25 -8.19
C PHE A 71 19.47 -16.46 -7.23
N ASP A 72 20.00 -15.89 -6.16
CA ASP A 72 19.22 -15.10 -5.20
C ASP A 72 18.90 -13.71 -5.77
N HIS A 73 19.85 -13.11 -6.49
CA HIS A 73 19.59 -11.88 -7.23
C HIS A 73 18.52 -12.07 -8.30
N CYS A 74 18.60 -13.16 -9.07
CA CYS A 74 17.59 -13.51 -10.08
C CYS A 74 16.20 -13.73 -9.44
N ARG A 75 16.13 -14.43 -8.29
CA ARG A 75 14.87 -14.67 -7.57
C ARG A 75 14.24 -13.39 -7.06
N ASN A 76 15.04 -12.49 -6.47
CA ASN A 76 14.54 -11.21 -5.97
C ASN A 76 14.08 -10.29 -7.10
N VAL A 77 14.84 -10.21 -8.20
CA VAL A 77 14.43 -9.47 -9.38
C VAL A 77 13.14 -10.06 -9.95
N CYS A 78 13.03 -11.37 -10.14
CA CYS A 78 11.79 -12.01 -10.61
C CYS A 78 10.59 -11.76 -9.69
N LEU A 79 10.78 -11.80 -8.36
CA LEU A 79 9.72 -11.49 -7.39
C LEU A 79 9.29 -10.02 -7.48
N VAL A 80 10.24 -9.09 -7.55
CA VAL A 80 9.97 -7.65 -7.68
C VAL A 80 9.30 -7.35 -9.02
N SER A 81 9.77 -7.95 -10.10
CA SER A 81 9.18 -7.86 -11.45
C SER A 81 7.75 -8.38 -11.46
N ARG A 82 7.48 -9.51 -10.80
CA ARG A 82 6.12 -10.06 -10.65
C ARG A 82 5.22 -9.11 -9.87
N VAL A 83 5.70 -8.54 -8.76
CA VAL A 83 4.93 -7.55 -7.98
C VAL A 83 4.67 -6.30 -8.81
N ALA A 84 5.68 -5.78 -9.52
CA ALA A 84 5.54 -4.66 -10.42
C ALA A 84 4.51 -4.94 -11.52
N CYS A 85 4.53 -6.16 -12.08
CA CYS A 85 3.58 -6.54 -13.12
C CYS A 85 2.14 -6.62 -12.60
N LYS A 86 1.95 -7.17 -11.40
CA LYS A 86 0.65 -7.19 -10.72
C LYS A 86 0.15 -5.77 -10.45
N LEU A 87 1.02 -4.87 -9.98
CA LEU A 87 0.67 -3.47 -9.72
C LEU A 87 0.36 -2.67 -10.99
N LYS A 88 0.93 -3.08 -12.14
CA LYS A 88 0.72 -2.43 -13.44
C LYS A 88 -0.32 -3.13 -14.32
N GLY A 89 -0.95 -4.19 -13.83
CA GLY A 89 -2.04 -4.88 -14.53
C GLY A 89 -1.57 -5.65 -15.78
N CYS A 90 -0.32 -6.11 -15.84
CA CYS A 90 0.15 -6.94 -16.96
C CYS A 90 -0.11 -8.45 -16.79
N ILE A 91 -0.90 -8.85 -15.79
CA ILE A 91 -1.31 -10.24 -15.62
C ILE A 91 -2.23 -10.63 -16.79
N GLY A 92 -1.86 -11.69 -17.52
CA GLY A 92 -2.62 -12.18 -18.69
C GLY A 92 -2.26 -11.50 -20.01
N VAL A 93 -1.25 -10.63 -20.02
CA VAL A 93 -0.72 -10.03 -21.25
C VAL A 93 0.03 -11.10 -22.07
N PRO A 94 -0.29 -11.32 -23.37
CA PRO A 94 0.40 -12.31 -24.20
C PRO A 94 1.92 -12.08 -24.20
N GLY A 95 2.68 -13.14 -23.92
CA GLY A 95 4.13 -13.08 -23.80
C GLY A 95 4.64 -12.88 -22.37
N THR A 96 3.83 -12.44 -21.40
CA THR A 96 4.24 -12.47 -19.98
C THR A 96 4.38 -13.90 -19.50
N LYS A 97 5.46 -14.18 -18.76
CA LYS A 97 5.62 -15.47 -18.10
C LYS A 97 4.56 -15.61 -17.00
N ASN A 98 3.73 -16.65 -17.07
CA ASN A 98 2.84 -17.02 -15.98
C ASN A 98 3.70 -17.64 -14.87
N TRP A 99 3.90 -16.89 -13.80
CA TRP A 99 4.65 -17.32 -12.62
C TRP A 99 3.70 -17.94 -11.59
N ASP A 100 3.09 -19.07 -11.95
CA ASP A 100 2.38 -19.96 -11.02
C ASP A 100 3.26 -21.16 -10.66
#